data_AF-A0A2D5UK33-F1
#
_entry.id   AF-A0A2D5UK33-F1
#
_cell.length_a   1.000
_cell.length_b   1.000
_cell.length_c   1.000
_cell.angle_alpha   90.00
_cell.angle_beta   90.00
_cell.angle_gamma   90.00
#
_symmetry.space_group_name_H-M   'P 1'
#
loop_
_entity.id
_entity.type
_entity.pdbx_description
1 polymer ?
#
loop_
_entity_poly.entity_id
_entity_poly.type
_entity_poly.pdbx_seq_one_letter_code
_entity_poly.pdbx_strand_id
1 'polypeptide(L)'
;MLVKRSFMIVLVGIIIISCNSNAPEDSPEEAKSFVAKIDSSMTLLQVAKANNIGEPYLRTKLDIPKYVGKNYTIAEMAQRFNFTISDLKKIIEDRKNKQEASRKRRMKAKNKKN
;
A
#
# COMPACT_ATOMS: atom_id res chain seq x y z
N MET A 1 55.56 29.52 7.32
CA MET A 1 55.17 29.44 8.74
C MET A 1 53.78 30.02 8.89
N LEU A 2 52.93 29.28 9.61
CA LEU A 2 51.47 29.33 9.60
C LEU A 2 50.95 30.45 10.52
N VAL A 3 50.36 31.51 9.96
CA VAL A 3 49.72 32.57 10.74
C VAL A 3 48.35 32.06 11.19
N LYS A 4 48.31 31.53 12.42
CA LYS A 4 47.10 31.05 13.10
C LYS A 4 46.12 32.22 13.30
N ARG A 5 45.06 32.26 12.50
CA ARG A 5 43.89 33.11 12.72
C ARG A 5 43.03 32.50 13.81
N SER A 6 43.13 33.01 15.05
CA SER A 6 42.15 32.73 16.10
C SER A 6 40.94 33.64 15.92
N PHE A 7 39.91 33.16 15.23
CA PHE A 7 38.59 33.78 15.26
C PHE A 7 37.77 33.13 16.39
N MET A 8 37.60 33.88 17.48
CA MET A 8 36.62 33.65 18.53
C MET A 8 35.21 33.75 17.94
N ILE A 9 34.55 32.62 17.68
CA ILE A 9 33.11 32.62 17.37
C ILE A 9 32.36 32.44 18.69
N VAL A 10 31.67 33.54 19.03
CA VAL A 10 30.78 33.70 20.16
C VAL A 10 29.60 32.75 20.07
N LEU A 11 29.31 32.16 21.22
CA LEU A 11 28.18 31.31 21.56
C LEU A 11 26.84 31.89 21.07
N VAL A 12 26.08 31.14 20.29
CA VAL A 12 24.63 31.33 20.16
C VAL A 12 23.98 30.01 20.56
N GLY A 13 23.32 30.04 21.73
CA GLY A 13 22.60 28.91 22.29
C GLY A 13 21.48 28.47 21.37
N ILE A 14 21.53 27.23 20.90
CA ILE A 14 20.37 26.59 20.32
C ILE A 14 19.55 26.03 21.48
N ILE A 15 18.39 26.63 21.68
CA ILE A 15 17.33 26.20 22.58
C ILE A 15 17.06 24.72 22.30
N ILE A 16 17.30 23.87 23.30
CA ILE A 16 16.76 22.51 23.31
C ILE A 16 15.25 22.66 23.43
N ILE A 17 14.55 22.63 22.30
CA ILE A 17 13.11 22.44 22.31
C ILE A 17 12.89 21.00 22.77
N SER A 18 12.74 20.85 24.09
CA SER A 18 12.16 19.66 24.70
C SER A 18 10.69 19.64 24.30
N CYS A 19 10.39 19.07 23.13
CA CYS A 19 9.06 18.54 22.86
C CYS A 19 8.95 17.17 23.53
N ASN A 20 8.90 17.17 24.87
CA ASN A 20 8.31 16.06 25.60
C ASN A 20 6.78 16.21 25.54
N SER A 21 6.21 15.70 24.47
CA SER A 21 4.81 15.33 24.42
C SER A 21 4.80 13.91 23.90
N ASN A 22 4.50 12.97 24.79
CA ASN A 22 4.28 11.55 24.51
C ASN A 22 3.43 11.42 23.24
N ALA A 23 4.08 11.28 22.10
CA ALA A 23 3.43 10.72 20.92
C ALA A 23 3.21 9.27 21.30
N PRO A 24 1.98 8.73 21.17
CA PRO A 24 1.79 7.32 21.44
C PRO A 24 2.72 6.57 20.50
N GLU A 25 3.64 5.81 21.08
CA GLU A 25 4.30 4.70 20.41
C GLU A 25 3.18 3.72 20.04
N ASP A 26 2.46 4.02 18.96
CA ASP A 26 1.73 3.04 18.18
C ASP A 26 2.84 2.16 17.60
N SER A 27 3.26 1.18 18.40
CA SER A 27 3.91 -0.05 17.95
C SER A 27 3.27 -0.41 16.60
N PRO A 28 4.04 -0.65 15.52
CA PRO A 28 3.45 -0.99 14.25
C PRO A 28 2.77 -2.34 14.44
N GLU A 29 1.50 -2.29 14.83
CA GLU A 29 0.56 -3.38 14.92
C GLU A 29 0.72 -4.12 13.60
N GLU A 30 1.44 -5.26 13.63
CA GLU A 30 1.84 -6.00 12.44
C GLU A 30 0.60 -6.15 11.57
N ALA A 31 0.50 -5.29 10.57
CA ALA A 31 -0.71 -5.19 9.78
C ALA A 31 -0.68 -6.45 8.96
N LYS A 32 -1.42 -7.48 9.39
CA LYS A 32 -1.59 -8.75 8.67
C LYS A 32 -1.81 -8.39 7.21
N SER A 33 -0.75 -8.49 6.40
CA SER A 33 -0.79 -8.04 5.02
C SER A 33 -1.82 -8.93 4.35
N PHE A 34 -2.76 -8.32 3.65
CA PHE A 34 -3.73 -9.11 2.90
C PHE A 34 -2.96 -10.01 1.93
N VAL A 35 -3.30 -11.30 1.89
CA VAL A 35 -2.72 -12.27 0.96
C VAL A 35 -3.74 -12.55 -0.14
N ALA A 36 -3.36 -12.30 -1.39
CA ALA A 36 -4.26 -12.55 -2.52
C ALA A 36 -4.53 -14.04 -2.72
N LYS A 37 -5.81 -14.39 -2.93
CA LYS A 37 -6.26 -15.71 -3.35
C LYS A 37 -6.29 -15.77 -4.87
N ILE A 38 -5.30 -16.40 -5.49
CA ILE A 38 -5.18 -16.50 -6.95
C ILE A 38 -4.83 -17.93 -7.31
N ASP A 39 -5.48 -18.45 -8.34
CA ASP A 39 -5.15 -19.71 -9.01
C ASP A 39 -5.07 -19.44 -10.51
N SER A 40 -4.10 -20.03 -11.20
CA SER A 40 -3.88 -19.83 -12.64
C SER A 40 -5.05 -20.33 -13.49
N SER A 41 -5.81 -21.30 -12.99
CA SER A 41 -7.00 -21.88 -13.64
C SER A 41 -8.27 -21.05 -13.45
N MET A 42 -8.28 -20.11 -12.50
CA MET A 42 -9.43 -19.22 -12.30
C MET A 42 -9.54 -18.21 -13.44
N THR A 43 -10.76 -17.73 -13.69
CA THR A 43 -11.01 -16.54 -14.51
C THR A 43 -10.73 -15.26 -13.71
N LEU A 44 -10.53 -14.13 -14.40
CA LEU A 44 -10.37 -12.82 -13.74
C LEU A 44 -11.57 -12.48 -12.84
N LEU A 45 -12.78 -12.89 -13.22
CA LEU A 45 -13.99 -12.71 -12.41
C LEU A 45 -13.98 -13.55 -11.14
N GLN A 46 -13.54 -14.81 -11.21
CA GLN A 46 -13.43 -15.68 -10.04
C GLN A 46 -12.38 -15.14 -9.06
N VAL A 47 -11.21 -14.68 -9.55
CA VAL A 47 -10.20 -14.03 -8.72
C VAL A 47 -10.76 -12.76 -8.06
N ALA A 48 -11.47 -11.93 -8.82
CA ALA A 48 -12.11 -10.73 -8.28
C ALA A 48 -13.08 -11.05 -7.13
N LYS A 49 -13.96 -12.04 -7.33
CA LYS A 49 -14.90 -12.53 -6.31
C LYS A 49 -14.19 -13.09 -5.08
N ALA A 50 -13.17 -13.93 -5.27
CA ALA A 50 -12.42 -14.58 -4.19
C ALA A 50 -11.72 -13.58 -3.26
N ASN A 51 -11.33 -12.42 -3.79
CA ASN A 51 -10.66 -11.35 -3.04
C ASN A 51 -11.59 -10.21 -2.63
N ASN A 52 -12.88 -10.29 -2.99
CA ASN A 52 -13.89 -9.28 -2.75
C ASN A 52 -13.47 -7.90 -3.33
N ILE A 53 -13.02 -7.91 -4.59
CA ILE A 53 -12.64 -6.75 -5.39
C ILE A 53 -13.49 -6.74 -6.66
N GLY A 54 -13.78 -5.55 -7.20
CA GLY A 54 -14.48 -5.43 -8.48
C GLY A 54 -13.60 -5.93 -9.64
N GLU A 55 -14.12 -6.81 -10.47
CA GLU A 55 -13.45 -7.26 -11.70
C GLU A 55 -13.09 -6.09 -12.65
N PRO A 56 -13.93 -5.05 -12.83
CA PRO A 56 -13.54 -3.87 -13.60
C PRO A 56 -12.29 -3.16 -13.07
N TYR A 57 -12.07 -3.15 -11.75
CA TYR A 57 -10.87 -2.55 -11.17
C TYR A 57 -9.60 -3.31 -11.58
N LEU A 58 -9.66 -4.65 -11.56
CA LEU A 58 -8.54 -5.47 -12.00
C LEU A 58 -8.25 -5.26 -13.48
N ARG A 59 -9.30 -5.19 -14.30
CA ARG A 59 -9.18 -4.89 -15.74
C ARG A 59 -8.47 -3.56 -16.00
N THR A 60 -8.89 -2.49 -15.34
CA THR A 60 -8.24 -1.17 -15.48
C THR A 60 -6.78 -1.20 -15.05
N LYS A 61 -6.43 -2.00 -14.04
CA LYS A 61 -5.04 -2.09 -13.55
C LYS A 61 -4.12 -2.93 -14.42
N LEU A 62 -4.68 -3.88 -15.16
CA LEU A 62 -3.96 -4.75 -16.09
C LEU A 62 -4.10 -4.30 -17.55
N ASP A 63 -4.70 -3.13 -17.80
CA ASP A 63 -5.00 -2.61 -19.14
C ASP A 63 -5.78 -3.59 -20.04
N ILE A 64 -6.72 -4.33 -19.43
CA ILE A 64 -7.55 -5.32 -20.11
C ILE A 64 -8.87 -4.65 -20.55
N PRO A 65 -9.23 -4.66 -21.85
CA PRO A 65 -10.50 -4.13 -22.31
C PRO A 65 -11.70 -4.88 -21.72
N LYS A 66 -12.83 -4.18 -21.52
CA LYS A 66 -14.05 -4.70 -20.86
C LYS A 66 -14.63 -5.96 -21.53
N TYR A 67 -14.51 -6.08 -22.84
CA TYR A 67 -15.18 -7.11 -23.64
C TYR A 67 -14.35 -8.36 -23.88
N VAL A 68 -13.07 -8.36 -23.50
CA VAL A 68 -12.15 -9.45 -23.84
C VAL A 68 -12.06 -10.49 -22.73
N GLY A 69 -11.99 -11.76 -23.12
CA GLY A 69 -11.47 -12.83 -22.26
C GLY A 69 -12.27 -13.09 -20.99
N LYS A 70 -13.60 -12.92 -21.01
CA LYS A 70 -14.45 -13.19 -19.84
C LYS A 70 -14.34 -14.63 -19.32
N ASN A 71 -14.08 -15.56 -20.23
CA ASN A 71 -13.95 -16.99 -19.93
C ASN A 71 -12.49 -17.47 -19.95
N TYR A 72 -11.53 -16.58 -20.19
CA TYR A 72 -10.12 -16.94 -20.16
C TYR A 72 -9.65 -17.08 -18.71
N THR A 73 -8.84 -18.10 -18.51
CA THR A 73 -8.12 -18.35 -17.27
C THR A 73 -7.07 -17.25 -17.05
N ILE A 74 -6.60 -17.08 -15.81
CA ILE A 74 -5.50 -16.16 -15.51
C ILE A 74 -4.26 -16.54 -16.31
N ALA A 75 -3.98 -17.83 -16.51
CA ALA A 75 -2.86 -18.28 -17.33
C ALA A 75 -2.94 -17.76 -18.79
N GLU A 76 -4.10 -17.89 -19.42
CA GLU A 76 -4.32 -17.40 -20.79
C GLU A 76 -4.30 -15.88 -20.86
N MET A 77 -4.89 -15.20 -19.87
CA MET A 77 -4.91 -13.74 -19.79
C MET A 77 -3.50 -13.18 -19.57
N ALA A 78 -2.71 -13.80 -18.72
CA ALA A 78 -1.33 -13.41 -18.42
C ALA A 78 -0.47 -13.39 -19.70
N GLN A 79 -0.61 -14.41 -20.53
CA GLN A 79 0.08 -14.49 -21.82
C GLN A 79 -0.39 -13.42 -22.81
N ARG A 80 -1.71 -13.20 -22.92
CA ARG A 80 -2.29 -12.25 -23.89
C ARG A 80 -2.04 -10.79 -23.55
N PHE A 81 -2.04 -10.45 -22.27
CA PHE A 81 -1.93 -9.08 -21.77
C PHE A 81 -0.58 -8.80 -21.10
N ASN A 82 0.37 -9.73 -21.22
CA ASN A 82 1.75 -9.59 -20.75
C ASN A 82 1.86 -9.16 -19.28
N PHE A 83 1.15 -9.87 -18.39
CA PHE A 83 1.27 -9.70 -16.94
C PHE A 83 1.57 -11.03 -16.25
N THR A 84 2.13 -10.98 -15.05
CA THR A 84 2.42 -12.17 -14.24
C THR A 84 1.43 -12.34 -13.09
N ILE A 85 1.35 -13.55 -12.51
CA ILE A 85 0.57 -13.78 -11.28
C ILE A 85 1.04 -12.84 -10.15
N SER A 86 2.34 -12.51 -10.10
CA SER A 86 2.90 -11.56 -9.13
C SER A 86 2.31 -10.16 -9.28
N ASP A 87 2.15 -9.68 -10.51
CA ASP A 87 1.55 -8.37 -10.79
C ASP A 87 0.10 -8.32 -10.33
N LEU A 88 -0.68 -9.36 -10.66
CA LEU A 88 -2.07 -9.50 -10.24
C LEU A 88 -2.17 -9.57 -8.71
N LYS A 89 -1.28 -10.31 -8.05
CA LYS A 89 -1.17 -10.40 -6.59
C LYS A 89 -0.95 -9.02 -5.99
N LYS A 90 0.07 -8.29 -6.46
CA LYS A 90 0.41 -6.95 -5.98
C LYS A 90 -0.77 -5.98 -6.11
N ILE A 91 -1.46 -5.98 -7.25
CA ILE A 91 -2.64 -5.13 -7.48
C ILE A 91 -3.74 -5.38 -6.46
N ILE A 92 -4.00 -6.66 -6.15
CA ILE A 92 -5.03 -7.08 -5.20
C ILE A 92 -4.64 -6.70 -3.77
N GLU A 93 -3.42 -7.02 -3.36
CA GLU A 93 -2.91 -6.77 -2.00
C GLU A 93 -2.86 -5.27 -1.71
N ASP A 94 -2.34 -4.45 -2.63
CA ASP A 94 -2.32 -2.99 -2.51
C ASP A 94 -3.73 -2.42 -2.33
N ARG A 95 -4.71 -2.95 -3.08
CA ARG A 95 -6.10 -2.48 -2.98
C ARG A 95 -6.70 -2.79 -1.61
N LYS A 96 -6.48 -4.01 -1.10
CA LYS A 96 -7.04 -4.46 0.18
C LYS A 96 -6.36 -3.78 1.37
N ASN A 97 -5.05 -3.63 1.32
CA ASN A 97 -4.29 -2.93 2.35
C ASN A 97 -4.72 -1.46 2.44
N LYS A 98 -4.94 -0.77 1.30
CA LYS A 98 -5.49 0.60 1.28
C LYS A 98 -6.91 0.69 1.85
N GLN A 99 -7.77 -0.30 1.57
CA GLN A 99 -9.12 -0.35 2.13
C GLN A 99 -9.09 -0.51 3.66
N GLU A 100 -8.25 -1.41 4.18
CA GLU A 100 -8.17 -1.63 5.63
C GLU A 100 -7.58 -0.42 6.35
N ALA A 101 -6.52 0.19 5.81
CA ALA A 101 -5.96 1.41 6.36
C ALA A 101 -7.01 2.54 6.44
N SER A 102 -7.83 2.69 5.39
CA SER A 102 -8.92 3.67 5.37
C SER A 102 -10.01 3.36 6.40
N ARG A 103 -10.32 2.07 6.60
CA ARG A 103 -11.29 1.61 7.61
C ARG A 103 -10.79 1.91 9.02
N LYS A 104 -9.53 1.58 9.34
CA LYS A 104 -8.90 1.88 10.64
C LYS A 104 -8.94 3.38 10.95
N ARG A 105 -8.61 4.23 9.98
CA ARG A 105 -8.68 5.71 10.14
C ARG A 105 -10.09 6.20 10.46
N ARG A 106 -11.10 5.66 9.77
CA ARG A 106 -12.52 6.01 10.04
C ARG A 106 -12.97 5.57 11.42
N MET A 107 -12.53 4.40 11.89
CA MET A 107 -12.84 3.92 13.25
C MET A 107 -12.17 4.79 14.32
N LYS A 108 -10.87 5.10 14.18
CA LYS A 108 -10.15 6.02 15.08
C LYS A 108 -10.85 7.40 15.15
N ALA A 109 -11.29 7.94 14.01
CA ALA A 109 -11.98 9.23 13.95
C ALA A 109 -13.36 9.24 14.60
N LYS A 110 -14.11 8.12 14.57
CA LYS A 110 -15.40 8.00 15.26
C LYS A 110 -15.22 7.91 16.77
N ASN A 111 -14.26 7.13 17.23
CA ASN A 111 -14.01 6.94 18.67
C ASN A 111 -13.50 8.22 19.37
N LYS A 112 -12.88 9.15 18.64
CA LYS A 112 -12.44 10.46 19.18
C LYS A 112 -13.59 11.47 19.35
N LYS A 113 -14.75 11.23 18.74
CA LYS A 113 -15.92 12.13 18.80
C LYS A 113 -16.93 11.75 19.88
N ASN A 114 -16.77 10.59 20.50
CA ASN A 114 -17.49 10.17 21.70
C ASN A 114 -16.60 10.38 22.92
#